data_AF-A0A2R3N3H6-F1
#
_entry.id   AF-A0A2R3N3H6-F1
#
_cell.length_a   1.000
_cell.length_b   1.000
_cell.length_c   1.000
_cell.angle_alpha   90.00
_cell.angle_beta   90.00
_cell.angle_gamma   90.00
#
_symmetry.space_group_name_H-M   'P 1'
#
loop_
_entity.id
_entity.type
_entity.pdbx_description
1 polymer ?
#
loop_
_entity_poly.entity_id
_entity_poly.type
_entity_poly.pdbx_seq_one_letter_code
_entity_poly.pdbx_strand_id
1 'polypeptide(L)'
;MINMADLVVIAVLLLGIGLGAALGAIRMVLSLLSSFAAVVAAFFVQPILLPLLNRYTSLYDTLLKLILRNVDLAAVAEKLTDPSAAPAGPEISPQILALLGKKLGRTGVLENARMQIGQNLAGIAMQILSFFIGFVLILILFALISRLLSGVARLPIIRQLNKAVGAVLGGIFSVLLMWLGMLFLNYWFSTGQHLEILILIRQSVAAKYLYQYNFLVYYLLLVQ
;
A
#
# COMPACT_ATOMS: atom_id res chain seq x y z
N MET A 1 16.08 -17.24 7.89
CA MET A 1 16.88 -16.46 8.86
C MET A 1 16.21 -15.11 9.01
N ILE A 2 16.06 -14.59 10.23
CA ILE A 2 15.50 -13.25 10.45
C ILE A 2 16.45 -12.23 9.82
N ASN A 3 15.96 -11.41 8.90
CA ASN A 3 16.76 -10.38 8.25
C ASN A 3 16.36 -8.98 8.73
N MET A 4 17.01 -7.93 8.21
CA MET A 4 16.75 -6.55 8.65
C MET A 4 15.29 -6.11 8.44
N ALA A 5 14.64 -6.58 7.38
CA ALA A 5 13.24 -6.26 7.12
C ALA A 5 12.30 -6.91 8.16
N ASP A 6 12.58 -8.15 8.58
CA ASP A 6 11.85 -8.79 9.68
C ASP A 6 12.05 -8.05 11.01
N LEU A 7 13.28 -7.55 11.27
CA LEU A 7 13.57 -6.76 12.47
C LEU A 7 12.75 -5.45 12.49
N VAL A 8 12.64 -4.77 11.36
CA VAL A 8 11.81 -3.56 11.22
C VAL A 8 10.33 -3.88 11.47
N VAL A 9 9.81 -4.97 10.90
CA VAL A 9 8.43 -5.41 11.14
C VAL A 9 8.17 -5.66 12.63
N ILE A 10 9.07 -6.40 13.29
CA ILE A 10 8.96 -6.69 14.72
C ILE A 10 9.03 -5.39 15.53
N ALA A 11 9.94 -4.48 15.20
CA ALA A 11 10.07 -3.20 15.89
C ALA A 11 8.79 -2.35 15.75
N VAL A 12 8.23 -2.24 14.55
CA VAL A 12 6.98 -1.50 14.30
C VAL A 12 5.80 -2.13 15.04
N LEU A 13 5.71 -3.45 15.10
CA LEU A 13 4.69 -4.17 15.87
C LEU A 13 4.83 -3.90 17.38
N LEU A 14 6.03 -4.05 17.95
CA LEU A 14 6.27 -3.82 19.36
C LEU A 14 6.00 -2.37 19.76
N LEU A 15 6.39 -1.41 18.92
CA LEU A 15 6.07 0.00 19.12
C LEU A 15 4.56 0.24 19.08
N GLY A 16 3.85 -0.34 18.11
CA GLY A 16 2.39 -0.25 18.02
C GLY A 16 1.70 -0.79 19.26
N ILE A 17 2.08 -1.98 19.72
CA ILE A 17 1.56 -2.62 20.93
C ILE A 17 1.86 -1.77 22.17
N GLY A 18 3.09 -1.29 22.32
CA GLY A 18 3.50 -0.46 23.46
C GLY A 18 2.75 0.88 23.52
N LEU A 19 2.65 1.58 22.38
CA LEU A 19 1.88 2.81 22.27
C LEU A 19 0.39 2.56 22.53
N GLY A 20 -0.15 1.45 22.03
CA GLY A 20 -1.53 1.06 22.29
C GLY A 20 -1.82 0.81 23.77
N ALA A 21 -0.91 0.10 24.45
CA ALA A 21 -1.01 -0.13 25.89
C ALA A 21 -0.90 1.17 26.71
N ALA A 22 -0.08 2.12 26.26
CA ALA A 22 0.14 3.41 26.93
C ALA A 22 -1.03 4.39 26.72
N LEU A 23 -1.57 4.47 25.50
CA LEU A 23 -2.64 5.39 25.13
C LEU A 23 -4.03 4.89 25.56
N GLY A 24 -4.19 3.57 25.74
CA GLY A 24 -5.45 2.93 26.13
C GLY A 24 -6.42 2.71 24.96
N ALA A 25 -7.45 1.89 25.20
CA ALA A 25 -8.37 1.42 24.17
C ALA A 25 -9.14 2.54 23.48
N ILE A 26 -9.74 3.47 24.23
CA ILE A 26 -10.63 4.51 23.67
C ILE A 26 -9.88 5.38 22.65
N ARG A 27 -8.67 5.82 22.99
CA ARG A 27 -7.86 6.66 22.09
C ARG A 27 -7.38 5.87 20.88
N MET A 28 -7.07 4.58 21.02
CA MET A 28 -6.71 3.73 19.88
C MET A 28 -7.90 3.43 18.98
N VAL A 29 -9.09 3.14 19.51
CA VAL A 29 -10.31 2.96 18.70
C VAL A 29 -10.57 4.21 17.88
N LEU A 30 -10.48 5.40 18.48
CA LEU A 30 -10.68 6.66 17.76
C LEU A 30 -9.63 6.89 16.66
N SER A 31 -8.35 6.62 16.96
CA SER A 31 -7.25 6.73 15.99
C SER A 31 -7.38 5.73 14.85
N LEU A 32 -7.72 4.47 15.16
CA LEU A 32 -8.01 3.44 14.18
C LEU A 32 -9.18 3.85 13.31
N LEU A 33 -10.29 4.26 13.91
CA LEU A 33 -11.48 4.69 13.19
C LEU A 33 -11.20 5.87 12.25
N SER A 34 -10.41 6.85 12.70
CA SER A 34 -9.99 7.98 11.86
C SER A 34 -9.06 7.54 10.72
N SER A 35 -8.10 6.66 10.97
CA SER A 35 -7.20 6.15 9.93
C SER A 35 -7.94 5.29 8.91
N PHE A 36 -8.86 4.42 9.36
CA PHE A 36 -9.72 3.65 8.48
C PHE A 36 -10.67 4.56 7.70
N ALA A 37 -11.29 5.54 8.35
CA ALA A 37 -12.11 6.53 7.67
C ALA A 37 -11.31 7.32 6.63
N ALA A 38 -10.04 7.62 6.91
CA ALA A 38 -9.16 8.30 5.96
C ALA A 38 -8.83 7.42 4.76
N VAL A 39 -8.53 6.13 4.98
CA VAL A 39 -8.35 5.14 3.91
C VAL A 39 -9.63 5.02 3.07
N VAL A 40 -10.79 4.89 3.71
CA VAL A 40 -12.09 4.77 3.04
C VAL A 40 -12.40 6.01 2.21
N ALA A 41 -12.29 7.19 2.80
CA ALA A 41 -12.51 8.45 2.11
C ALA A 41 -11.49 8.63 0.97
N ALA A 42 -10.25 8.17 1.12
CA ALA A 42 -9.23 8.29 0.07
C ALA A 42 -9.66 7.51 -1.17
N PHE A 43 -10.36 6.40 -1.00
CA PHE A 43 -10.95 5.67 -2.13
C PHE A 43 -12.05 6.44 -2.85
N PHE A 44 -12.84 7.27 -2.17
CA PHE A 44 -13.84 8.11 -2.83
C PHE A 44 -13.23 9.33 -3.53
N VAL A 45 -12.15 9.86 -2.96
CA VAL A 45 -11.43 11.02 -3.51
C VAL A 45 -10.55 10.60 -4.69
N GLN A 46 -9.98 9.40 -4.65
CA GLN A 46 -9.13 8.84 -5.70
C GLN A 46 -9.72 8.90 -7.13
N PRO A 47 -10.95 8.45 -7.44
CA PRO A 47 -11.50 8.52 -8.79
C PRO A 47 -11.64 9.95 -9.32
N ILE A 48 -11.67 10.95 -8.43
CA ILE A 48 -11.68 12.37 -8.78
C ILE A 48 -10.25 12.86 -8.99
N LEU A 49 -9.33 12.49 -8.09
CA LEU A 49 -7.92 12.90 -8.17
C LEU A 49 -7.20 12.32 -9.39
N LEU A 50 -7.45 11.06 -9.73
CA LEU A 50 -6.76 10.37 -10.81
C LEU A 50 -6.85 11.09 -12.17
N PRO A 51 -8.05 11.47 -12.68
CA PRO A 51 -8.16 12.23 -13.93
C PRO A 51 -7.59 13.64 -13.81
N LEU A 52 -7.64 14.27 -12.63
CA LEU A 52 -7.03 15.59 -12.41
C LEU A 52 -5.51 15.53 -12.52
N LEU A 53 -4.87 14.55 -11.86
CA LEU A 53 -3.44 14.36 -11.98
C LEU A 53 -3.04 14.09 -13.43
N ASN A 54 -3.75 13.23 -14.14
CA ASN A 54 -3.43 12.94 -15.54
C ASN A 54 -3.63 14.14 -16.47
N ARG A 55 -4.62 15.00 -16.20
CA ARG A 55 -4.92 16.16 -17.04
C ARG A 55 -3.96 17.33 -16.81
N TYR A 56 -3.56 17.57 -15.56
CA TYR A 56 -2.77 18.73 -15.18
C TYR A 56 -1.29 18.44 -14.95
N THR A 57 -0.89 17.17 -14.86
CA THR A 57 0.51 16.78 -14.64
C THR A 57 0.96 15.74 -15.64
N SER A 58 2.20 15.86 -16.13
CA SER A 58 2.86 14.84 -16.98
C SER A 58 3.39 13.65 -16.18
N LEU A 59 2.79 13.38 -15.00
CA LEU A 59 3.25 12.30 -14.11
C LEU A 59 3.05 10.93 -14.76
N TYR A 60 1.92 10.71 -15.44
CA TYR A 60 1.68 9.45 -16.13
C TYR A 60 2.76 9.15 -17.17
N ASP A 61 3.09 10.12 -18.04
CA ASP A 61 4.12 9.94 -19.07
C ASP A 61 5.52 9.76 -18.47
N THR A 62 5.80 10.46 -17.37
CA THR A 62 7.07 10.33 -16.64
C THR A 62 7.21 8.95 -16.01
N LEU A 63 6.14 8.45 -15.37
CA LEU A 63 6.09 7.11 -14.80
C LEU A 63 6.21 6.06 -15.89
N LEU A 64 5.49 6.22 -17.01
CA LEU A 64 5.60 5.31 -18.15
C LEU A 64 7.03 5.25 -18.69
N LYS A 65 7.70 6.40 -18.85
CA LYS A 65 9.11 6.44 -19.27
C LYS A 65 10.04 5.77 -18.25
N LEU A 66 9.82 5.97 -16.96
CA LEU A 66 10.60 5.30 -15.91
C LEU A 66 10.42 3.79 -15.95
N ILE A 67 9.18 3.32 -16.07
CA ILE A 67 8.83 1.91 -16.17
C ILE A 67 9.47 1.29 -17.41
N LEU A 68 9.31 1.91 -18.59
CA LEU A 68 9.89 1.41 -19.85
C LEU A 68 11.42 1.34 -19.81
N ARG A 69 12.07 2.20 -19.03
CA ARG A 69 13.53 2.28 -18.93
C ARG A 69 14.11 1.33 -17.89
N ASN A 70 13.45 1.19 -16.74
CA ASN A 70 14.04 0.52 -15.58
C ASN A 70 13.45 -0.89 -15.34
N VAL A 71 12.23 -1.17 -15.84
CA VAL A 71 11.56 -2.46 -15.62
C VAL A 71 11.74 -3.37 -16.83
N ASP A 72 12.15 -4.61 -16.60
CA ASP A 72 12.19 -5.64 -17.64
C ASP A 72 10.78 -6.16 -17.96
N LEU A 73 10.11 -5.43 -18.86
CA LEU A 73 8.76 -5.76 -19.32
C LEU A 73 8.68 -7.06 -20.12
N ALA A 74 9.80 -7.55 -20.67
CA ALA A 74 9.84 -8.84 -21.34
C ALA A 74 9.76 -9.99 -20.34
N ALA A 75 10.51 -9.91 -19.24
CA ALA A 75 10.42 -10.86 -18.13
C ALA A 75 9.03 -10.85 -17.46
N VAL A 76 8.39 -9.68 -17.39
CA VAL A 76 7.00 -9.57 -16.92
C VAL A 76 6.03 -10.27 -17.87
N ALA A 77 6.16 -10.07 -19.19
CA ALA A 77 5.31 -10.71 -20.19
C ALA A 77 5.44 -12.25 -20.17
N GLU A 78 6.67 -12.73 -20.00
CA GLU A 78 6.97 -14.16 -19.93
C GLU A 78 6.27 -14.82 -18.73
N LYS A 79 6.38 -14.22 -17.54
CA LYS A 79 5.71 -14.74 -16.32
C LYS A 79 4.18 -14.68 -16.37
N LEU A 80 3.62 -13.77 -17.16
CA LEU A 80 2.18 -13.70 -17.37
C LEU A 80 1.68 -14.81 -18.31
N THR A 81 2.54 -15.32 -19.18
CA THR A 81 2.22 -16.36 -20.17
C THR A 81 2.53 -17.76 -19.64
N ASP A 82 3.64 -17.90 -18.90
CA ASP A 82 4.02 -19.13 -18.21
C ASP A 82 4.25 -18.84 -16.70
N PRO A 83 3.34 -19.26 -15.82
CA PRO A 83 3.47 -19.11 -14.37
C PRO A 83 4.71 -19.82 -13.78
N SER A 84 5.31 -20.75 -14.53
CA SER A 84 6.47 -21.55 -14.14
C SER A 84 7.80 -20.93 -14.61
N ALA A 85 7.75 -19.92 -15.49
CA ALA A 85 8.93 -19.22 -15.98
C ALA A 85 9.65 -18.45 -14.86
N ALA A 86 10.96 -18.28 -15.03
CA ALA A 86 11.82 -17.56 -14.10
C ALA A 86 11.25 -16.17 -13.77
N PRO A 87 11.47 -15.65 -12.54
CA PRO A 87 10.65 -14.58 -12.03
C PRO A 87 10.81 -13.30 -12.87
N ALA A 88 9.69 -12.77 -13.39
CA ALA A 88 9.50 -11.35 -13.64
C ALA A 88 10.29 -10.56 -12.59
N GLY A 89 11.09 -9.60 -13.07
CA GLY A 89 12.11 -8.92 -12.29
C GLY A 89 11.65 -8.61 -10.86
N PRO A 90 12.57 -8.61 -9.89
CA PRO A 90 12.26 -8.54 -8.46
C PRO A 90 11.40 -7.33 -8.07
N GLU A 91 11.30 -6.34 -8.95
CA GLU A 91 10.66 -5.02 -8.88
C GLU A 91 9.13 -5.05 -8.69
N ILE A 92 8.43 -6.09 -9.17
CA ILE A 92 6.96 -6.12 -9.14
C ILE A 92 6.42 -7.14 -8.12
N SER A 93 5.50 -6.68 -7.25
CA SER A 93 4.79 -7.55 -6.30
C SER A 93 3.95 -8.63 -7.03
N PRO A 94 3.87 -9.87 -6.49
CA PRO A 94 3.01 -10.92 -7.03
C PRO A 94 1.54 -10.51 -7.19
N GLN A 95 1.01 -9.68 -6.28
CA GLN A 95 -0.36 -9.18 -6.42
C GLN A 95 -0.51 -8.29 -7.64
N ILE A 96 0.48 -7.42 -7.91
CA ILE A 96 0.48 -6.56 -9.09
C ILE A 96 0.58 -7.37 -10.38
N LEU A 97 1.43 -8.42 -10.38
CA LEU A 97 1.53 -9.35 -11.50
C LEU A 97 0.20 -10.07 -11.78
N ALA A 98 -0.47 -10.59 -10.74
CA ALA A 98 -1.78 -11.24 -10.90
C ALA A 98 -2.82 -10.31 -11.54
N LEU A 99 -2.74 -9.01 -11.27
CA LEU A 99 -3.65 -8.02 -11.86
C LEU A 99 -3.35 -7.72 -13.29
N LEU A 100 -2.07 -7.60 -13.63
CA LEU A 100 -1.64 -7.43 -15.00
C LEU A 100 -2.18 -8.61 -15.81
N GLY A 101 -2.06 -9.84 -15.31
CA GLY A 101 -2.66 -11.03 -15.92
C GLY A 101 -4.17 -10.92 -16.09
N LYS A 102 -4.92 -10.48 -15.06
CA LYS A 102 -6.38 -10.28 -15.14
C LYS A 102 -6.78 -9.19 -16.15
N LYS A 103 -6.04 -8.08 -16.24
CA LYS A 103 -6.32 -6.96 -17.16
C LYS A 103 -5.94 -7.32 -18.60
N LEU A 104 -4.81 -7.99 -18.81
CA LEU A 104 -4.30 -8.40 -20.13
C LEU A 104 -5.05 -9.61 -20.69
N GLY A 105 -5.51 -10.56 -19.86
CA GLY A 105 -6.35 -11.67 -20.32
C GLY A 105 -7.70 -11.25 -20.92
N ARG A 106 -8.12 -9.99 -20.71
CA ARG A 106 -9.29 -9.38 -21.36
C ARG A 106 -9.00 -8.73 -22.71
N THR A 107 -7.74 -8.48 -23.03
CA THR A 107 -7.29 -7.82 -24.26
C THR A 107 -6.20 -8.69 -24.88
N GLY A 108 -6.59 -9.63 -25.74
CA GLY A 108 -5.71 -10.65 -26.32
C GLY A 108 -4.28 -10.17 -26.56
N VAL A 109 -3.32 -10.87 -25.97
CA VAL A 109 -1.89 -10.63 -26.14
C VAL A 109 -1.56 -10.89 -27.59
N LEU A 110 -1.17 -9.87 -28.37
CA LEU A 110 -0.25 -9.98 -29.51
C LEU A 110 0.08 -8.59 -30.06
N GLU A 111 1.30 -8.47 -30.59
CA GLU A 111 2.00 -7.31 -31.16
C GLU A 111 2.55 -6.22 -30.22
N ASN A 112 1.85 -5.77 -29.16
CA ASN A 112 2.35 -4.66 -28.32
C ASN A 112 2.43 -4.96 -26.81
N ALA A 113 2.70 -6.22 -26.44
CA ALA A 113 2.72 -6.68 -25.06
C ALA A 113 3.57 -5.78 -24.13
N ARG A 114 4.77 -5.37 -24.57
CA ARG A 114 5.66 -4.49 -23.78
C ARG A 114 5.01 -3.14 -23.48
N MET A 115 4.43 -2.49 -24.48
CA MET A 115 3.82 -1.17 -24.31
C MET A 115 2.54 -1.25 -23.47
N GLN A 116 1.70 -2.27 -23.67
CA GLN A 116 0.49 -2.46 -22.88
C GLN A 116 0.80 -2.80 -21.41
N ILE A 117 1.80 -3.65 -21.16
CA ILE A 117 2.26 -3.94 -19.80
C ILE A 117 2.77 -2.64 -19.15
N GLY A 118 3.59 -1.87 -19.85
CA GLY A 118 4.09 -0.57 -19.38
C GLY A 118 2.97 0.42 -19.04
N GLN A 119 1.97 0.56 -19.91
CA GLN A 119 0.81 1.42 -19.68
C GLN A 119 -0.03 0.95 -18.48
N ASN A 120 -0.25 -0.35 -18.35
CA ASN A 120 -1.00 -0.91 -17.21
C ASN A 120 -0.23 -0.75 -15.88
N LEU A 121 1.09 -0.94 -15.86
CA LEU A 121 1.92 -0.64 -14.69
C LEU A 121 1.84 0.84 -14.34
N ALA A 122 1.97 1.73 -15.32
CA ALA A 122 1.89 3.18 -15.09
C ALA A 122 0.51 3.58 -14.53
N GLY A 123 -0.55 2.95 -15.03
CA GLY A 123 -1.91 3.11 -14.49
C GLY A 123 -2.03 2.66 -13.04
N ILE A 124 -1.51 1.48 -12.69
CA ILE A 124 -1.49 0.97 -11.31
C ILE A 124 -0.67 1.89 -10.41
N ALA A 125 0.50 2.34 -10.86
CA ALA A 125 1.34 3.28 -10.12
C ALA A 125 0.61 4.60 -9.87
N MET A 126 -0.04 5.17 -10.90
CA MET A 126 -0.84 6.39 -10.77
C MET A 126 -2.01 6.22 -9.80
N GLN A 127 -2.68 5.07 -9.80
CA GLN A 127 -3.74 4.78 -8.84
C GLN A 127 -3.22 4.75 -7.41
N ILE A 128 -2.11 4.04 -7.16
CA ILE A 128 -1.49 3.99 -5.83
C ILE A 128 -1.08 5.40 -5.38
N LEU A 129 -0.46 6.18 -6.26
CA LEU A 129 -0.06 7.56 -5.99
C LEU A 129 -1.27 8.45 -5.67
N SER A 130 -2.33 8.35 -6.47
CA SER A 130 -3.58 9.10 -6.26
C SER A 130 -4.24 8.74 -4.93
N PHE A 131 -4.25 7.45 -4.57
CA PHE A 131 -4.72 7.01 -3.26
C PHE A 131 -3.91 7.63 -2.12
N PHE A 132 -2.58 7.66 -2.24
CA PHE A 132 -1.72 8.24 -1.20
C PHE A 132 -1.94 9.75 -1.05
N ILE A 133 -2.06 10.47 -2.16
CA ILE A 133 -2.36 11.91 -2.16
C ILE A 133 -3.74 12.16 -1.53
N GLY A 134 -4.77 11.41 -1.92
CA GLY A 134 -6.10 11.49 -1.34
C GLY A 134 -6.09 11.21 0.16
N PHE A 135 -5.37 10.17 0.57
CA PHE A 135 -5.19 9.80 1.97
C PHE A 135 -4.55 10.94 2.78
N VAL A 136 -3.46 11.54 2.30
CA VAL A 136 -2.83 12.69 2.96
C VAL A 136 -3.79 13.88 3.05
N LEU A 137 -4.52 14.19 1.98
CA LEU A 137 -5.51 15.27 1.97
C LEU A 137 -6.60 15.06 3.03
N ILE A 138 -7.07 13.82 3.17
CA ILE A 138 -8.09 13.50 4.17
C ILE A 138 -7.52 13.49 5.59
N LEU A 139 -6.28 13.04 5.77
CA LEU A 139 -5.62 13.19 7.07
C LEU A 139 -5.54 14.66 7.48
N ILE A 140 -5.18 15.55 6.55
CA ILE A 140 -5.17 17.00 6.80
C ILE A 140 -6.58 17.50 7.13
N LEU A 141 -7.58 17.09 6.35
CA LEU A 141 -8.98 17.48 6.57
C LEU A 141 -9.48 17.02 7.95
N PHE A 142 -9.28 15.75 8.32
CA PHE A 142 -9.66 15.24 9.63
C PHE A 142 -8.85 15.87 10.76
N ALA A 143 -7.57 16.19 10.55
CA ALA A 143 -6.80 16.92 11.54
C ALA A 143 -7.37 18.33 11.77
N LEU A 144 -7.82 19.02 10.72
CA LEU A 144 -8.48 20.32 10.83
C LEU A 144 -9.84 20.20 11.55
N ILE A 145 -10.67 19.22 11.16
CA ILE A 145 -11.98 18.99 11.79
C ILE A 145 -11.81 18.61 13.27
N SER A 146 -10.85 17.75 13.60
CA SER A 146 -10.58 17.31 14.99
C SER A 146 -10.06 18.45 15.87
N ARG A 147 -9.33 19.43 15.31
CA ARG A 147 -8.94 20.65 16.03
C ARG A 147 -10.14 21.55 16.34
N LEU A 148 -11.21 21.45 15.55
CA LEU A 148 -12.45 22.21 15.73
C LEU A 148 -13.46 21.48 16.66
N LEU A 149 -13.43 20.14 16.69
CA LEU A 149 -14.28 19.28 17.53
C LEU A 149 -13.50 18.80 18.78
N SER A 150 -13.15 19.70 19.69
CA SER A 150 -12.62 19.27 20.99
C SER A 150 -13.75 19.08 22.00
N GLY A 151 -14.05 17.81 22.29
CA GLY A 151 -14.82 17.40 23.46
C GLY A 151 -15.55 16.09 23.20
N VAL A 152 -15.19 15.02 23.94
CA VAL A 152 -16.15 14.07 24.55
C VAL A 152 -15.44 12.90 25.25
N ALA A 153 -16.00 12.60 26.43
CA ALA A 153 -16.05 11.39 27.26
C ALA A 153 -14.78 10.63 27.65
N ARG A 154 -14.52 10.65 28.97
CA ARG A 154 -13.77 9.61 29.70
C ARG A 154 -14.78 8.61 30.25
N LEU A 155 -14.72 7.35 29.83
CA LEU A 155 -15.44 6.26 30.50
C LEU A 155 -14.44 5.33 31.19
N PRO A 156 -14.54 5.14 32.53
CA PRO A 156 -13.63 4.31 33.30
C PRO A 156 -13.99 2.83 33.12
N ILE A 157 -13.36 2.19 32.13
CA ILE A 157 -13.38 0.72 32.01
C ILE A 157 -12.05 0.23 32.56
N ILE A 158 -12.12 -0.44 33.71
CA ILE A 158 -11.07 -1.18 34.45
C ILE A 158 -9.66 -1.08 33.84
N ARG A 159 -8.76 -0.36 34.51
CA ARG A 159 -7.43 0.09 34.02
C ARG A 159 -6.58 -0.99 33.33
N GLN A 160 -6.66 -2.25 33.74
CA GLN A 160 -5.91 -3.34 33.12
C GLN A 160 -6.52 -3.78 31.78
N LEU A 161 -7.85 -3.88 31.71
CA LEU A 161 -8.57 -4.20 30.48
C LEU A 161 -8.37 -3.10 29.43
N ASN A 162 -8.41 -1.82 29.84
CA ASN A 162 -8.15 -0.69 28.95
C ASN A 162 -6.74 -0.74 28.32
N LYS A 163 -5.73 -1.18 29.07
CA LYS A 163 -4.36 -1.36 28.57
C LYS A 163 -4.25 -2.57 27.65
N ALA A 164 -4.85 -3.71 28.01
CA ALA A 164 -4.81 -4.92 27.19
C ALA A 164 -5.50 -4.72 25.84
N VAL A 165 -6.70 -4.15 25.85
CA VAL A 165 -7.44 -3.81 24.62
C VAL A 165 -6.68 -2.75 23.82
N GLY A 166 -6.11 -1.73 24.47
CA GLY A 166 -5.24 -0.76 23.81
C GLY A 166 -4.04 -1.42 23.11
N ALA A 167 -3.39 -2.39 23.74
CA ALA A 167 -2.24 -3.12 23.19
C ALA A 167 -2.62 -3.91 21.93
N VAL A 168 -3.74 -4.64 21.97
CA VAL A 168 -4.26 -5.39 20.81
C VAL A 168 -4.58 -4.44 19.65
N LEU A 169 -5.29 -3.34 19.94
CA LEU A 169 -5.63 -2.33 18.94
C LEU A 169 -4.37 -1.66 18.35
N GLY A 170 -3.34 -1.43 19.16
CA GLY A 170 -2.04 -0.94 18.70
C GLY A 170 -1.30 -1.91 17.78
N GLY A 171 -1.39 -3.21 18.05
CA GLY A 171 -0.91 -4.26 17.14
C GLY A 171 -1.65 -4.23 15.79
N ILE A 172 -2.98 -4.15 15.80
CA ILE A 172 -3.79 -4.05 14.58
C ILE A 172 -3.43 -2.77 13.79
N PHE A 173 -3.31 -1.64 14.49
CA PHE A 173 -2.95 -0.35 13.88
C PHE A 173 -1.58 -0.39 13.21
N SER A 174 -0.58 -0.99 13.85
CA SER A 174 0.76 -1.12 13.29
C SER A 174 0.79 -2.01 12.04
N VAL A 175 0.01 -3.09 11.99
CA VAL A 175 -0.18 -3.90 10.76
C VAL A 175 -0.78 -3.06 9.63
N LEU A 176 -1.85 -2.31 9.90
CA LEU A 176 -2.45 -1.43 8.91
C LEU A 176 -1.44 -0.39 8.37
N LEU A 177 -0.67 0.21 9.26
CA LEU A 177 0.35 1.20 8.91
C LEU A 177 1.48 0.58 8.07
N MET A 178 1.88 -0.66 8.37
CA MET A 178 2.83 -1.40 7.55
C MET A 178 2.28 -1.70 6.16
N TRP A 179 1.01 -2.09 6.02
CA TRP A 179 0.39 -2.26 4.70
C TRP A 179 0.34 -0.96 3.91
N LEU A 180 0.09 0.17 4.58
CA LEU A 180 0.15 1.48 3.93
C LEU A 180 1.57 1.80 3.42
N GLY A 181 2.59 1.50 4.23
CA GLY A 181 3.99 1.64 3.82
C GLY A 181 4.37 0.71 2.65
N MET A 182 3.94 -0.55 2.69
CA MET A 182 4.17 -1.52 1.60
C MET A 182 3.43 -1.13 0.32
N LEU A 183 2.26 -0.50 0.44
CA LEU A 183 1.53 0.04 -0.70
C LEU A 183 2.32 1.19 -1.36
N PHE A 184 2.89 2.09 -0.56
CA PHE A 184 3.79 3.12 -1.08
C PHE A 184 5.05 2.52 -1.72
N LEU A 185 5.65 1.50 -1.11
CA LEU A 185 6.79 0.78 -1.68
C LEU A 185 6.45 0.12 -3.02
N ASN A 186 5.22 -0.39 -3.19
CA ASN A 186 4.77 -0.90 -4.48
C ASN A 186 4.74 0.18 -5.57
N TYR A 187 4.28 1.39 -5.25
CA TYR A 187 4.40 2.53 -6.16
C TYR A 187 5.87 2.78 -6.49
N TRP A 188 6.73 2.87 -5.47
CA TRP A 188 8.14 3.17 -5.64
C TRP A 188 8.87 2.13 -6.50
N PHE A 189 8.73 0.83 -6.19
CA PHE A 189 9.38 -0.25 -6.92
C PHE A 189 8.81 -0.45 -8.32
N SER A 190 7.55 -0.09 -8.58
CA SER A 190 7.00 -0.16 -9.93
C SER A 190 7.72 0.79 -10.90
N THR A 191 8.44 1.80 -10.41
CA THR A 191 9.29 2.67 -11.23
C THR A 191 10.68 2.08 -11.54
N GLY A 192 10.99 0.87 -11.03
CA GLY A 192 12.28 0.19 -11.18
C GLY A 192 13.44 0.83 -10.41
N GLN A 193 13.15 1.75 -9.49
CA GLN A 193 14.17 2.42 -8.68
C GLN A 193 14.42 1.71 -7.34
N HIS A 194 15.70 1.58 -6.97
CA HIS A 194 16.18 1.10 -5.65
C HIS A 194 15.66 -0.29 -5.20
N LEU A 195 16.09 -1.33 -5.91
CA LEU A 195 15.67 -2.73 -5.69
C LEU A 195 16.26 -3.41 -4.45
N GLU A 196 17.23 -2.78 -3.78
CA GLU A 196 17.92 -3.36 -2.62
C GLU A 196 16.96 -3.63 -1.44
N ILE A 197 16.06 -2.68 -1.14
CA ILE A 197 15.04 -2.83 -0.09
C ILE A 197 14.10 -3.98 -0.42
N LEU A 198 13.78 -4.15 -1.70
CA LEU A 198 12.89 -5.20 -2.18
C LEU A 198 13.51 -6.59 -2.07
N ILE A 199 14.83 -6.71 -2.29
CA ILE A 199 15.58 -7.94 -2.03
C ILE A 199 15.51 -8.28 -0.53
N LEU A 200 15.73 -7.31 0.35
CA LEU A 200 15.61 -7.50 1.80
C LEU A 200 14.19 -7.96 2.18
N ILE A 201 13.14 -7.35 1.62
CA ILE A 201 11.76 -7.77 1.86
C ILE A 201 11.54 -9.20 1.36
N ARG A 202 12.00 -9.56 0.15
CA ARG A 202 11.75 -10.90 -0.42
C ARG A 202 12.49 -12.03 0.28
N GLN A 203 13.64 -11.75 0.88
CA GLN A 203 14.42 -12.72 1.67
C GLN A 203 13.89 -12.88 3.10
N SER A 204 12.98 -12.01 3.52
CA SER A 204 12.41 -12.01 4.86
C SER A 204 11.26 -13.01 4.99
N VAL A 205 10.87 -13.33 6.22
CA VAL A 205 9.70 -14.19 6.49
C VAL A 205 8.44 -13.33 6.63
N ALA A 206 8.46 -12.38 7.58
CA ALA A 206 7.32 -11.56 7.95
C ALA A 206 7.10 -10.40 6.97
N ALA A 207 8.15 -9.67 6.60
CA ALA A 207 7.98 -8.53 5.69
C ALA A 207 7.56 -8.98 4.29
N LYS A 208 8.04 -10.15 3.83
CA LYS A 208 7.61 -10.80 2.60
C LYS A 208 6.12 -11.09 2.64
N TYR A 209 5.63 -11.66 3.74
CA TYR A 209 4.21 -11.97 3.89
C TYR A 209 3.36 -10.70 3.87
N LEU A 210 3.74 -9.65 4.60
CA LEU A 210 3.04 -8.36 4.60
C LEU A 210 3.05 -7.68 3.23
N TYR A 211 4.12 -7.83 2.47
CA TYR A 211 4.27 -7.28 1.13
C TYR A 211 3.45 -8.06 0.08
N GLN A 212 3.45 -9.40 0.17
CA GLN A 212 2.73 -10.29 -0.75
C GLN A 212 1.23 -10.35 -0.48
N TYR A 213 0.81 -10.18 0.77
CA TYR A 213 -0.59 -10.20 1.19
C TYR A 213 -1.00 -8.83 1.71
N ASN A 214 -0.79 -7.80 0.90
CA ASN A 214 -1.23 -6.46 1.22
C ASN A 214 -2.73 -6.31 0.91
N PHE A 215 -3.55 -6.19 1.94
CA PHE A 215 -4.99 -6.04 1.81
C PHE A 215 -5.38 -4.76 1.06
N LEU A 216 -4.64 -3.65 1.25
CA LEU A 216 -4.93 -2.37 0.61
C LEU A 216 -4.71 -2.43 -0.89
N VAL A 217 -3.68 -3.16 -1.32
CA VAL A 217 -3.46 -3.48 -2.73
C VAL A 217 -4.67 -4.25 -3.22
N TYR A 218 -5.03 -5.40 -2.63
CA TYR A 218 -6.21 -6.19 -3.05
C TYR A 218 -7.50 -5.35 -3.18
N TYR A 219 -7.77 -4.48 -2.20
CA TYR A 219 -8.98 -3.66 -2.19
C TYR A 219 -9.00 -2.59 -3.29
N LEU A 220 -7.87 -1.89 -3.52
CA LEU A 220 -7.71 -0.92 -4.62
C LEU A 220 -8.04 -1.51 -6.01
N LEU A 221 -8.07 -2.83 -6.11
CA LEU A 221 -8.20 -3.60 -7.34
C LEU A 221 -9.59 -4.18 -7.53
N LEU A 222 -10.38 -4.24 -6.46
CA LEU A 222 -11.78 -4.65 -6.51
C LEU A 222 -12.69 -3.47 -6.87
N VAL A 223 -12.23 -2.25 -6.59
CA VAL A 223 -12.96 -0.98 -6.85
C VAL A 223 -12.74 -0.45 -8.29
N GLN A 224 -12.05 -1.21 -9.14
CA GLN A 224 -11.80 -0.90 -10.57
C GLN A 224 -12.63 -1.76 -11.50
#